data_AF-A0AAX2KKQ8-F1
#
_entry.id   AF-A0AAX2KKQ8-F1
#
_cell.length_a   1.000
_cell.length_b   1.000
_cell.length_c   1.000
_cell.angle_alpha   90.00
_cell.angle_beta   90.00
_cell.angle_gamma   90.00
#
_symmetry.space_group_name_H-M   'P 1'
#
loop_
_entity.id
_entity.type
_entity.pdbx_description
1 polymer ?
#
loop_
_entity_poly.entity_id
_entity_poly.type
_entity_poly.pdbx_seq_one_letter_code
_entity_poly.pdbx_strand_id
1 'polypeptide(L)'
;MDKSFISDILYADIESKAKELTVNSNNTVQPVALMRLGVFVPKPTKKQGENNEIDASSVFSKLEIAQAEGYDNIKITGPRLDMDTDFKVWIGVIYSFSKYGLSSNTIRLSFQEFAKACGFPSKRLDGKLRNTIHDSLGRLRNKGISFKRGKSARGSYNTGLLKTGYFDFETDVVELEADSKLWEIFQLDYRVLLQQHALRALPKKEAAQAILPL
;
A
#
# COMPACT_ATOMS: atom_id res chain seq x y z
N MET A 1 10.10 -42.46 27.57
CA MET A 1 9.37 -41.55 28.49
C MET A 1 10.43 -40.52 28.90
N ASP A 2 10.33 -39.23 28.61
CA ASP A 2 9.16 -38.40 28.37
C ASP A 2 9.21 -37.62 27.06
N LYS A 3 8.04 -37.52 26.43
CA LYS A 3 7.75 -36.66 25.28
C LYS A 3 7.38 -35.28 25.82
N SER A 4 8.34 -34.36 25.90
CA SER A 4 8.00 -32.93 25.90
C SER A 4 7.50 -32.58 24.50
N PHE A 5 6.25 -32.16 24.41
CA PHE A 5 5.53 -31.97 23.16
C PHE A 5 6.12 -30.82 22.34
N ILE A 6 6.22 -31.03 21.03
CA ILE A 6 6.54 -30.02 20.00
C ILE A 6 5.58 -28.80 20.07
N SER A 7 4.44 -28.93 20.76
CA SER A 7 3.53 -27.81 21.05
C SER A 7 4.15 -26.70 21.87
N ASP A 8 5.08 -27.01 22.78
CA ASP A 8 5.59 -26.01 23.73
C ASP A 8 6.66 -25.12 23.08
N ILE A 9 7.34 -25.64 22.05
CA ILE A 9 8.26 -24.87 21.19
C ILE A 9 7.47 -23.98 20.22
N LEU A 10 6.34 -24.47 19.70
CA LEU A 10 5.47 -23.71 18.80
C LEU A 10 4.68 -22.60 19.50
N TYR A 11 4.43 -22.71 20.81
CA TYR A 11 3.77 -21.65 21.59
C TYR A 11 4.74 -20.59 22.14
N ALA A 12 6.02 -20.93 22.37
CA ALA A 12 7.03 -19.97 22.85
C ALA A 12 7.46 -18.95 21.78
N ASP A 13 7.35 -19.29 20.50
CA ASP A 13 7.73 -18.40 19.38
C ASP A 13 6.61 -17.41 18.97
N ILE A 14 5.42 -17.49 19.59
CA ILE A 14 4.27 -16.62 19.28
C ILE A 14 4.29 -15.33 20.12
N GLU A 15 5.04 -15.27 21.22
CA GLU A 15 4.98 -14.12 22.17
C GLU A 15 6.11 -13.08 22.07
N SER A 16 7.00 -13.11 21.08
CA SER A 16 8.03 -12.04 21.00
C SER A 16 8.56 -11.60 19.64
N LYS A 17 8.09 -12.12 18.51
CA LYS A 17 8.50 -11.59 17.20
C LYS A 17 7.45 -10.62 16.66
N ALA A 18 7.66 -9.33 16.94
CA ALA A 18 7.45 -8.34 15.90
C ALA A 18 8.20 -8.87 14.67
N LYS A 19 7.48 -9.41 13.67
CA LYS A 19 8.07 -10.02 12.47
C LYS A 19 9.06 -9.01 11.88
N GLU A 20 10.35 -9.26 12.11
CA GLU A 20 11.41 -8.50 11.48
C GLU A 20 11.24 -8.63 9.97
N LEU A 21 11.40 -7.51 9.27
CA LEU A 21 11.18 -7.44 7.83
C LEU A 21 12.22 -8.26 7.06
N THR A 22 11.93 -9.53 6.82
CA THR A 22 12.63 -10.29 5.79
C THR A 22 12.09 -9.90 4.42
N VAL A 23 12.79 -8.98 3.77
CA VAL A 23 12.64 -8.64 2.35
C VAL A 23 13.05 -9.87 1.53
N ASN A 24 12.12 -10.50 0.82
CA ASN A 24 12.47 -11.48 -0.21
C ASN A 24 12.12 -10.91 -1.60
N SER A 25 13.01 -11.15 -2.56
CA SER A 25 12.98 -10.56 -3.91
C SER A 25 11.97 -11.20 -4.86
N ASN A 26 11.17 -12.14 -4.39
CA ASN A 26 10.45 -13.06 -5.28
C ASN A 26 8.97 -12.72 -5.47
N ASN A 27 8.36 -11.93 -4.59
CA ASN A 27 6.90 -11.73 -4.57
C ASN A 27 6.42 -10.27 -4.37
N THR A 28 7.25 -9.25 -4.58
CA THR A 28 6.82 -7.85 -4.42
C THR A 28 5.70 -7.46 -5.37
N VAL A 29 4.51 -7.18 -4.83
CA VAL A 29 3.39 -6.59 -5.56
C VAL A 29 3.59 -5.09 -5.60
N GLN A 30 4.26 -4.64 -6.65
CA GLN A 30 4.74 -3.27 -6.79
C GLN A 30 3.61 -2.22 -6.83
N PRO A 31 3.90 -0.95 -6.49
CA PRO A 31 2.97 0.18 -6.72
C PRO A 31 2.51 0.28 -8.19
N VAL A 32 3.34 -0.18 -9.13
CA VAL A 32 2.98 -0.33 -10.57
C VAL A 32 1.86 -1.33 -10.78
N ALA A 33 1.82 -2.40 -10.01
CA ALA A 33 0.77 -3.40 -10.11
C ALA A 33 -0.59 -2.80 -9.72
N LEU A 34 -0.65 -1.99 -8.65
CA LEU A 34 -1.84 -1.21 -8.30
C LEU A 34 -2.24 -0.22 -9.41
N MET A 35 -1.27 0.42 -10.08
CA MET A 35 -1.56 1.27 -11.24
C MET A 35 -2.14 0.46 -12.42
N ARG A 36 -1.59 -0.73 -12.72
CA ARG A 36 -2.07 -1.62 -13.80
C ARG A 36 -3.48 -2.16 -13.52
N LEU A 37 -3.83 -2.38 -12.25
CA LEU A 37 -5.19 -2.71 -11.79
C LEU A 37 -6.17 -1.53 -11.91
N GLY A 38 -5.68 -0.34 -12.28
CA GLY A 38 -6.47 0.88 -12.41
C GLY A 38 -6.90 1.47 -11.07
N VAL A 39 -6.29 1.06 -9.95
CA VAL A 39 -6.67 1.57 -8.61
C VAL A 39 -6.54 3.09 -8.54
N PHE A 40 -5.54 3.62 -9.24
CA PHE A 40 -5.29 5.03 -9.47
C PHE A 40 -5.59 5.41 -10.93
N VAL A 41 -6.20 6.56 -11.16
CA VAL A 41 -6.55 7.09 -12.49
C VAL A 41 -6.21 8.59 -12.58
N PRO A 42 -5.90 9.13 -13.78
CA PRO A 42 -5.49 10.54 -13.93
C PRO A 42 -6.47 11.55 -13.32
N LYS A 43 -7.79 11.32 -13.49
CA LYS A 43 -8.87 12.01 -12.79
C LYS A 43 -10.08 11.08 -12.71
N PRO A 44 -10.57 10.72 -11.51
CA PRO A 44 -11.77 9.89 -11.40
C PRO A 44 -13.00 10.63 -11.97
N THR A 45 -13.74 9.98 -12.87
CA THR A 45 -15.07 10.48 -13.26
C THR A 45 -16.08 10.28 -12.13
N LYS A 46 -17.21 11.02 -12.12
CA LYS A 46 -18.25 10.86 -11.08
C LYS A 46 -18.70 9.40 -10.90
N LYS A 47 -18.87 8.65 -11.99
CA LYS A 47 -19.21 7.21 -11.97
C LYS A 47 -18.08 6.33 -11.42
N GLN A 48 -16.83 6.70 -11.62
CA GLN A 48 -15.66 6.00 -11.05
C GLN A 48 -15.40 6.35 -9.58
N GLY A 49 -16.02 7.43 -9.09
CA GLY A 49 -16.07 7.82 -7.69
C GLY A 49 -17.09 7.05 -6.86
N GLU A 50 -17.94 6.22 -7.49
CA GLU A 50 -18.88 5.33 -6.81
C GLU A 50 -18.34 3.89 -6.80
N ASN A 51 -18.68 3.12 -5.76
CA ASN A 51 -18.14 1.79 -5.44
C ASN A 51 -17.74 0.95 -6.66
N ASN A 52 -16.44 0.90 -6.95
CA ASN A 52 -15.87 0.06 -7.97
C ASN A 52 -15.29 -1.20 -7.34
N GLU A 53 -15.42 -2.32 -8.05
CA GLU A 53 -14.75 -3.56 -7.72
C GLU A 53 -13.69 -3.84 -8.79
N ILE A 54 -12.49 -4.22 -8.34
CA ILE A 54 -11.35 -4.54 -9.18
C ILE A 54 -10.93 -5.96 -8.86
N ASP A 55 -10.92 -6.82 -9.87
CA ASP A 55 -10.32 -8.15 -9.72
C ASP A 55 -8.79 -8.01 -9.68
N ALA A 56 -8.22 -8.37 -8.54
CA ALA A 56 -6.77 -8.35 -8.29
C ALA A 56 -6.20 -9.77 -8.18
N SER A 57 -6.98 -10.81 -8.45
CA SER A 57 -6.61 -12.21 -8.21
C SER A 57 -5.32 -12.62 -8.93
N SER A 58 -5.15 -12.21 -10.19
CA SER A 58 -3.94 -12.53 -10.98
C SER A 58 -2.66 -11.88 -10.44
N VAL A 59 -2.78 -10.74 -9.76
CA VAL A 59 -1.66 -9.97 -9.22
C VAL A 59 -1.37 -10.38 -7.78
N PHE A 60 -2.41 -10.46 -6.95
CA PHE A 60 -2.28 -10.60 -5.50
C PHE A 60 -2.23 -12.07 -5.06
N SER A 61 -2.55 -13.05 -5.93
CA SER A 61 -2.37 -14.47 -5.63
C SER A 61 -0.92 -14.87 -5.39
N LYS A 62 0.03 -14.01 -5.78
CA LYS A 62 1.46 -14.19 -5.55
C LYS A 62 1.93 -13.72 -4.16
N LEU A 63 1.09 -13.00 -3.42
CA LEU A 63 1.40 -12.57 -2.06
C LEU A 63 1.53 -13.78 -1.15
N GLU A 64 2.45 -13.72 -0.18
CA GLU A 64 2.70 -14.74 0.83
C GLU A 64 1.39 -15.11 1.55
N ILE A 65 0.59 -14.11 1.93
CA ILE A 65 -0.72 -14.35 2.57
C ILE A 65 -1.67 -15.15 1.66
N ALA A 66 -1.66 -14.88 0.35
CA ALA A 66 -2.54 -15.57 -0.59
C ALA A 66 -2.09 -17.02 -0.80
N GLN A 67 -0.78 -17.26 -0.92
CA GLN A 67 -0.21 -18.59 -1.09
C GLN A 67 -0.36 -19.45 0.16
N ALA A 68 -0.04 -18.89 1.33
CA ALA A 68 -0.09 -19.59 2.61
C ALA A 68 -1.52 -20.03 2.97
N GLU A 69 -2.51 -19.16 2.70
CA GLU A 69 -3.90 -19.41 3.05
C GLU A 69 -4.74 -19.96 1.87
N GLY A 70 -4.13 -20.14 0.69
CA GLY A 70 -4.82 -20.60 -0.51
C GLY A 70 -5.93 -19.65 -0.99
N TYR A 71 -5.73 -18.33 -0.87
CA TYR A 71 -6.66 -17.34 -1.42
C TYR A 71 -6.47 -17.21 -2.92
N ASP A 72 -7.55 -17.38 -3.67
CA ASP A 72 -7.58 -17.37 -5.14
C ASP A 72 -8.57 -16.35 -5.74
N ASN A 73 -9.42 -15.76 -4.89
CA ASN A 73 -10.40 -14.74 -5.27
C ASN A 73 -10.11 -13.46 -4.47
N ILE A 74 -9.45 -12.51 -5.13
CA ILE A 74 -8.92 -11.30 -4.48
C ILE A 74 -9.47 -10.07 -5.18
N LYS A 75 -10.07 -9.18 -4.40
CA LYS A 75 -10.78 -8.01 -4.91
C LYS A 75 -10.37 -6.75 -4.18
N ILE A 76 -10.22 -5.66 -4.92
CA ILE A 76 -10.05 -4.32 -4.36
C ILE A 76 -11.36 -3.56 -4.57
N THR A 77 -11.88 -2.97 -3.49
CA THR A 77 -13.16 -2.25 -3.51
C THR A 77 -13.00 -0.79 -3.11
N GLY A 78 -13.98 0.02 -3.51
CA GLY A 78 -14.05 1.45 -3.20
C GLY A 78 -13.81 2.34 -4.43
N PRO A 79 -13.85 3.67 -4.25
CA PRO A 79 -13.73 4.62 -5.36
C PRO A 79 -12.34 4.56 -6.01
N ARG A 80 -12.24 4.87 -7.31
CA ARG A 80 -10.94 5.05 -7.97
C ARG A 80 -10.21 6.25 -7.35
N LEU A 81 -8.90 6.13 -7.19
CA LEU A 81 -8.06 7.16 -6.57
C LEU A 81 -7.43 8.06 -7.63
N ASP A 82 -7.21 9.32 -7.28
CA ASP A 82 -6.63 10.32 -8.16
C ASP A 82 -5.09 10.20 -8.24
N MET A 83 -4.51 10.28 -9.44
CA MET A 83 -3.05 10.18 -9.60
C MET A 83 -2.30 11.46 -9.17
N ASP A 84 -2.93 12.63 -9.26
CA ASP A 84 -2.26 13.89 -8.93
C ASP A 84 -2.07 14.04 -7.40
N THR A 85 -2.95 13.41 -6.62
CA THR A 85 -2.94 13.48 -5.16
C THR A 85 -2.76 12.12 -4.51
N ASP A 86 -3.68 11.19 -4.71
CA ASP A 86 -3.73 9.95 -3.91
C ASP A 86 -2.59 9.02 -4.22
N PHE A 87 -2.17 8.95 -5.49
CA PHE A 87 -0.99 8.19 -5.84
C PHE A 87 0.27 8.76 -5.18
N LYS A 88 0.41 10.08 -5.10
CA LYS A 88 1.54 10.73 -4.41
C LYS A 88 1.56 10.41 -2.92
N VAL A 89 0.40 10.50 -2.27
CA VAL A 89 0.26 10.15 -0.85
C VAL A 89 0.57 8.67 -0.63
N TRP A 90 0.09 7.79 -1.51
CA TRP A 90 0.41 6.36 -1.46
C TRP A 90 1.92 6.08 -1.58
N ILE A 91 2.61 6.73 -2.53
CA ILE A 91 4.07 6.64 -2.63
C ILE A 91 4.75 7.16 -1.35
N GLY A 92 4.24 8.24 -0.76
CA GLY A 92 4.72 8.74 0.52
C GLY A 92 4.55 7.74 1.67
N VAL A 93 3.42 7.02 1.73
CA VAL A 93 3.19 5.94 2.69
C VAL A 93 4.24 4.84 2.52
N ILE A 94 4.41 4.32 1.30
CA ILE A 94 5.40 3.26 1.00
C ILE A 94 6.82 3.71 1.37
N TYR A 95 7.21 4.91 0.95
CA TYR A 95 8.53 5.46 1.26
C TYR A 95 8.76 5.65 2.76
N SER A 96 7.73 6.06 3.49
CA SER A 96 7.84 6.24 4.95
C SER A 96 7.98 4.88 5.64
N PHE A 97 7.25 3.85 5.21
CA PHE A 97 7.39 2.48 5.73
C PHE A 97 8.73 1.83 5.34
N SER A 98 9.27 2.11 4.15
CA SER A 98 10.60 1.59 3.78
C SER A 98 11.71 2.21 4.63
N LYS A 99 11.51 3.42 5.17
CA LYS A 99 12.48 4.11 6.04
C LYS A 99 12.31 3.77 7.52
N TYR A 100 11.06 3.71 8.01
CA TYR A 100 10.77 3.66 9.45
C TYR A 100 10.09 2.34 9.90
N GLY A 101 9.61 1.51 8.97
CA GLY A 101 8.78 0.35 9.26
C GLY A 101 9.51 -0.98 9.45
N LEU A 102 10.85 -0.97 9.55
CA LEU A 102 11.69 -2.18 9.66
C LEU A 102 11.37 -3.10 10.84
N SER A 103 10.77 -2.55 11.89
CA SER A 103 10.49 -3.27 13.14
C SER A 103 9.04 -3.10 13.62
N SER A 104 8.21 -2.39 12.86
CA SER A 104 6.87 -2.01 13.29
C SER A 104 5.95 -1.78 12.10
N ASN A 105 4.70 -2.24 12.23
CA ASN A 105 3.63 -1.95 11.29
C ASN A 105 3.02 -0.54 11.51
N THR A 106 3.46 0.17 12.55
CA THR A 106 3.11 1.56 12.84
C THR A 106 4.36 2.43 12.79
N ILE A 107 4.28 3.53 12.06
CA ILE A 107 5.36 4.52 11.96
C ILE A 107 4.84 5.90 12.36
N ARG A 108 5.72 6.71 12.94
CA ARG A 108 5.44 8.09 13.34
C ARG A 108 6.52 9.03 12.80
N LEU A 109 6.10 10.13 12.18
CA LEU A 109 6.97 11.11 11.55
C LEU A 109 6.32 12.49 11.52
N SER A 110 7.09 13.53 11.20
CA SER A 110 6.53 14.88 11.08
C SER A 110 5.74 15.06 9.78
N PHE A 111 4.81 16.01 9.75
CA PHE A 111 4.10 16.33 8.50
C PHE A 111 5.07 16.77 7.41
N GLN A 112 6.07 17.58 7.76
CA GLN A 112 7.05 18.05 6.79
C GLN A 112 7.81 16.89 6.15
N GLU A 113 8.20 15.89 6.93
CA GLU A 113 8.85 14.69 6.43
C GLU A 113 7.90 13.88 5.54
N PHE A 114 6.66 13.67 5.99
CA PHE A 114 5.68 12.91 5.22
C PHE A 114 5.31 13.59 3.90
N ALA A 115 5.08 14.91 3.90
CA ALA A 115 4.77 15.66 2.70
C ALA A 115 5.93 15.65 1.68
N LYS A 116 7.19 15.66 2.16
CA LYS A 116 8.37 15.46 1.30
C LYS A 116 8.41 14.04 0.73
N ALA A 117 8.09 13.01 1.52
CA ALA A 117 7.99 11.63 1.06
C ALA A 117 6.93 11.45 -0.03
N CYS A 118 5.80 12.16 0.08
CA CYS A 118 4.75 12.22 -0.95
C CYS A 118 5.20 12.99 -2.22
N GLY A 119 6.36 13.68 -2.20
CA GLY A 119 6.86 14.47 -3.32
C GLY A 119 6.25 15.87 -3.44
N PHE A 120 5.65 16.41 -2.37
CA PHE A 120 5.17 17.79 -2.36
C PHE A 120 6.31 18.78 -2.07
N PRO A 121 6.37 19.93 -2.76
CA PRO A 121 7.42 20.91 -2.54
C PRO A 121 7.27 21.58 -1.16
N SER A 122 8.39 21.80 -0.47
CA SER A 122 8.41 22.39 0.89
C SER A 122 7.76 23.78 0.97
N LYS A 123 7.66 24.50 -0.15
CA LYS A 123 6.98 25.81 -0.24
C LYS A 123 5.44 25.72 -0.21
N ARG A 124 4.86 24.52 -0.30
CA ARG A 124 3.40 24.29 -0.35
C ARG A 124 2.86 23.58 0.89
N LEU A 125 3.56 23.62 2.03
CA LEU A 125 3.11 23.00 3.28
C LEU A 125 2.05 23.83 4.01
N ASP A 126 1.07 24.34 3.26
CA ASP A 126 -0.04 25.16 3.76
C ASP A 126 -1.19 24.28 4.28
N GLY A 127 -2.18 24.92 4.92
CA GLY A 127 -3.36 24.23 5.43
C GLY A 127 -4.16 23.50 4.34
N LYS A 128 -4.13 23.99 3.10
CA LYS A 128 -4.80 23.36 1.97
C LYS A 128 -4.16 22.02 1.62
N LEU A 129 -2.82 21.95 1.57
CA LEU A 129 -2.12 20.68 1.34
C LEU A 129 -2.38 19.70 2.48
N ARG A 130 -2.41 20.17 3.73
CA ARG A 130 -2.74 19.35 4.90
C ARG A 130 -4.11 18.68 4.78
N ASN A 131 -5.15 19.45 4.46
CA ASN A 131 -6.50 18.90 4.20
C ASN A 131 -6.50 17.92 3.02
N THR A 132 -5.76 18.26 1.95
CA THR A 132 -5.65 17.40 0.77
C THR A 132 -5.04 16.03 1.11
N ILE A 133 -3.99 16.01 1.94
CA ILE A 133 -3.35 14.77 2.41
C ILE A 133 -4.27 14.02 3.37
N HIS A 134 -4.94 14.72 4.29
CA HIS A 134 -5.93 14.12 5.20
C HIS A 134 -7.01 13.36 4.42
N ASP A 135 -7.66 14.02 3.45
CA ASP A 135 -8.71 13.41 2.65
C ASP A 135 -8.18 12.20 1.86
N SER A 136 -6.93 12.28 1.40
CA SER A 136 -6.26 11.21 0.65
C SER A 136 -5.97 9.98 1.52
N LEU A 137 -5.47 10.17 2.74
CA LEU A 137 -5.27 9.09 3.71
C LEU A 137 -6.60 8.41 4.05
N GLY A 138 -7.68 9.19 4.21
CA GLY A 138 -9.03 8.66 4.40
C GLY A 138 -9.49 7.80 3.22
N ARG A 139 -9.26 8.27 1.98
CA ARG A 139 -9.58 7.49 0.77
C ARG A 139 -8.75 6.21 0.68
N LEU A 140 -7.43 6.26 0.94
CA LEU A 140 -6.54 5.09 0.93
C LEU A 140 -6.99 4.05 1.96
N ARG A 141 -7.32 4.49 3.18
CA ARG A 141 -7.86 3.62 4.22
C ARG A 141 -9.15 2.92 3.79
N ASN A 142 -10.03 3.65 3.10
CA ASN A 142 -11.31 3.12 2.63
C ASN A 142 -11.20 2.25 1.37
N LYS A 143 -10.00 2.08 0.78
CA LYS A 143 -9.80 1.09 -0.29
C LYS A 143 -9.66 -0.30 0.30
N GLY A 144 -10.76 -1.02 0.34
CA GLY A 144 -10.81 -2.39 0.83
C GLY A 144 -10.06 -3.36 -0.07
N ILE A 145 -9.38 -4.33 0.54
CA ILE A 145 -8.82 -5.50 -0.12
C ILE A 145 -9.44 -6.73 0.54
N SER A 146 -10.12 -7.55 -0.25
CA SER A 146 -10.76 -8.79 0.19
C SER A 146 -10.04 -9.96 -0.44
N PHE A 147 -9.62 -10.91 0.39
CA PHE A 147 -9.09 -12.20 0.00
C PHE A 147 -10.10 -13.27 0.38
N LYS A 148 -10.42 -14.17 -0.55
CA LYS A 148 -11.34 -15.29 -0.33
C LYS A 148 -10.77 -16.57 -0.91
N ARG A 149 -11.05 -17.69 -0.22
CA ARG A 149 -10.73 -19.05 -0.69
C ARG A 149 -11.91 -19.64 -1.47
N GLY A 150 -11.79 -19.72 -2.79
CA GLY A 150 -12.82 -20.18 -3.72
C GLY A 150 -14.00 -19.22 -3.85
N LYS A 151 -15.11 -19.72 -4.43
CA LYS A 151 -16.36 -18.95 -4.61
C LYS A 151 -17.22 -18.83 -3.34
N SER A 152 -16.79 -19.45 -2.24
CA SER A 152 -17.54 -19.50 -0.96
C SER A 152 -16.68 -18.92 0.16
N ALA A 153 -17.28 -18.26 1.16
CA ALA A 153 -16.57 -17.64 2.27
C ALA A 153 -16.02 -18.67 3.30
N ARG A 154 -15.51 -19.82 2.85
CA ARG A 154 -14.92 -20.87 3.71
C ARG A 154 -13.69 -20.37 4.48
N GLY A 155 -13.03 -19.35 3.95
CA GLY A 155 -12.02 -18.55 4.62
C GLY A 155 -11.90 -17.22 3.90
N SER A 156 -11.87 -16.11 4.65
CA SER A 156 -11.72 -14.78 4.08
C SER A 156 -10.88 -13.89 4.97
N TYR A 157 -10.11 -13.01 4.34
CA TYR A 157 -9.36 -11.95 5.00
C TYR A 157 -9.73 -10.62 4.36
N ASN A 158 -10.08 -9.62 5.17
CA ASN A 158 -10.43 -8.29 4.67
C ASN A 158 -9.58 -7.24 5.38
N THR A 159 -9.04 -6.32 4.60
CA THR A 159 -8.17 -5.24 5.08
C THR A 159 -8.29 -4.03 4.16
N GLY A 160 -7.46 -3.00 4.34
CA GLY A 160 -7.39 -1.81 3.49
C GLY A 160 -5.99 -1.58 2.91
N LEU A 161 -5.86 -0.70 1.91
CA LEU A 161 -4.54 -0.24 1.43
C LEU A 161 -3.75 0.48 2.52
N LEU A 162 -4.44 1.13 3.47
CA LEU A 162 -3.88 1.67 4.70
C LEU A 162 -4.81 1.25 5.85
N LYS A 163 -4.27 0.86 7.01
CA LYS A 163 -5.10 0.42 8.14
C LYS A 163 -5.57 1.61 8.96
N THR A 164 -4.62 2.45 9.37
CA THR A 164 -4.93 3.73 10.04
C THR A 164 -4.00 4.83 9.55
N GLY A 165 -4.50 6.06 9.56
CA GLY A 165 -3.72 7.27 9.33
C GLY A 165 -4.19 8.31 10.32
N TYR A 166 -3.36 8.59 11.32
CA TYR A 166 -3.55 9.65 12.29
C TYR A 166 -2.75 10.87 11.85
N PHE A 167 -3.37 12.03 12.06
CA PHE A 167 -2.84 13.31 11.62
C PHE A 167 -3.20 14.34 12.68
N ASP A 168 -2.19 14.98 13.25
CA ASP A 168 -2.34 16.11 14.16
C ASP A 168 -1.52 17.29 13.65
N PHE A 169 -2.23 18.39 13.39
CA PHE A 169 -1.64 19.62 12.92
C PHE A 169 -0.89 20.36 14.02
N GLU A 170 -1.44 20.38 15.24
CA GLU A 170 -0.92 21.19 16.34
C GLU A 170 0.40 20.63 16.85
N THR A 171 0.50 19.30 16.90
CA THR A 171 1.72 18.59 17.32
C THR A 171 2.65 18.23 16.17
N ASP A 172 2.29 18.56 14.92
CA ASP A 172 2.97 18.21 13.67
C ASP A 172 3.27 16.71 13.52
N VAL A 173 2.32 15.86 13.93
CA VAL A 173 2.48 14.40 13.96
C VAL A 173 1.64 13.75 12.86
N VAL A 174 2.29 12.88 12.10
CA VAL A 174 1.64 11.87 11.25
C VAL A 174 1.99 10.51 11.82
N GLU A 175 0.98 9.68 12.03
CA GLU A 175 1.15 8.28 12.41
C GLU A 175 0.39 7.40 11.43
N LEU A 176 1.05 6.38 10.89
CA LEU A 176 0.50 5.51 9.87
C LEU A 176 0.62 4.07 10.33
N GLU A 177 -0.44 3.29 10.15
CA GLU A 177 -0.43 1.86 10.39
C GLU A 177 -0.75 1.10 9.10
N ALA A 178 0.09 0.12 8.78
CA ALA A 178 -0.11 -0.83 7.70
C ALA A 178 -0.52 -2.20 8.25
N ASP A 179 -1.13 -2.99 7.39
CA ASP A 179 -1.36 -4.40 7.66
C ASP A 179 -0.08 -5.19 7.37
N SER A 180 0.50 -5.80 8.40
CA SER A 180 1.72 -6.59 8.28
C SER A 180 1.58 -7.78 7.32
N LYS A 181 0.37 -8.31 7.11
CA LYS A 181 0.15 -9.40 6.13
C LYS A 181 0.23 -8.93 4.68
N LEU A 182 0.21 -7.62 4.44
CA LEU A 182 0.33 -7.00 3.13
C LEU A 182 1.69 -6.35 2.90
N TRP A 183 2.71 -6.69 3.72
CA TRP A 183 4.00 -6.00 3.68
C TRP A 183 4.67 -5.99 2.29
N GLU A 184 4.50 -7.05 1.50
CA GLU A 184 4.99 -7.15 0.12
C GLU A 184 4.45 -6.05 -0.82
N ILE A 185 3.33 -5.41 -0.47
CA ILE A 185 2.75 -4.27 -1.21
C ILE A 185 3.45 -2.94 -0.81
N PHE A 186 3.98 -2.87 0.41
CA PHE A 186 4.71 -1.70 0.95
C PHE A 186 6.22 -1.78 0.70
N GLN A 187 6.72 -2.85 0.08
CA GLN A 187 8.11 -2.94 -0.32
C GLN A 187 8.40 -2.00 -1.50
N LEU A 188 9.33 -1.07 -1.28
CA LEU A 188 9.75 -0.08 -2.26
C LEU A 188 10.73 -0.71 -3.25
N ASP A 189 10.28 -1.01 -4.47
CA ASP A 189 11.21 -1.31 -5.56
C ASP A 189 11.79 -0.01 -6.14
N TYR A 190 13.02 0.32 -5.72
CA TYR A 190 13.77 1.49 -6.19
C TYR A 190 13.92 1.55 -7.72
N ARG A 191 13.82 0.43 -8.45
CA ARG A 191 13.93 0.42 -9.92
C ARG A 191 12.76 1.13 -10.60
N VAL A 192 11.57 1.06 -10.01
CA VAL A 192 10.36 1.75 -10.51
C VAL A 192 10.44 3.25 -10.26
N LEU A 193 10.93 3.68 -9.10
CA LEU A 193 11.10 5.11 -8.80
C LEU A 193 12.12 5.76 -9.72
N LEU A 194 13.20 5.05 -10.05
CA LEU A 194 14.17 5.48 -11.06
C LEU A 194 13.55 5.55 -12.46
N GLN A 195 12.74 4.56 -12.86
CA GLN A 195 11.98 4.62 -14.11
C GLN A 195 10.96 5.76 -14.13
N GLN A 196 10.26 6.05 -13.03
CA GLN A 196 9.33 7.18 -12.96
C GLN A 196 10.05 8.53 -12.96
N HIS A 197 11.22 8.64 -12.35
CA HIS A 197 12.06 9.83 -12.43
C HIS A 197 12.54 10.04 -13.87
N ALA A 198 12.97 8.98 -14.56
CA ALA A 198 13.32 9.01 -15.97
C ALA A 198 12.10 9.36 -16.87
N LEU A 199 10.92 8.77 -16.62
CA LEU A 199 9.69 9.06 -17.36
C LEU A 199 9.16 10.49 -17.15
N ARG A 200 9.38 11.07 -15.96
CA ARG A 200 9.06 12.48 -15.67
C ARG A 200 10.09 13.45 -16.28
N ALA A 201 11.31 12.99 -16.51
CA ALA A 201 12.36 13.74 -17.19
C ALA A 201 12.22 13.71 -18.72
N LEU A 202 11.43 12.78 -19.27
CA LEU A 202 11.13 12.69 -20.69
C LEU A 202 10.05 13.70 -21.12
N PRO A 203 10.17 14.34 -22.30
CA PRO A 203 9.13 15.21 -22.84
C PRO A 203 7.80 14.45 -22.97
N LYS A 204 6.69 15.08 -22.54
CA LYS A 204 5.34 14.48 -22.44
C LYS A 204 4.82 13.73 -23.69
N LYS A 205 5.40 13.95 -24.87
CA LYS A 205 5.03 13.26 -26.12
C LYS A 205 5.55 11.81 -26.19
N GLU A 206 6.68 11.50 -25.57
CA GLU A 206 7.32 10.17 -25.67
C GLU A 206 6.80 9.18 -24.61
N ALA A 207 6.49 9.67 -23.41
CA ALA A 207 5.96 8.84 -22.31
C ALA A 207 4.58 8.22 -22.62
N ALA A 208 3.76 8.87 -23.46
CA ALA A 208 2.48 8.34 -23.91
C ALA A 208 2.62 7.13 -24.85
N GLN A 209 3.75 7.03 -25.55
CA GLN A 209 4.01 5.98 -26.54
C GLN A 209 4.60 4.71 -25.91
N ALA A 210 5.24 4.83 -24.73
CA ALA A 210 5.82 3.71 -24.00
C ALA A 210 4.83 2.93 -23.10
N ILE A 211 3.61 3.44 -22.88
CA ILE A 211 2.59 2.85 -21.98
C ILE A 211 1.57 2.00 -22.76
N LEU A 212 1.53 2.10 -24.09
CA LEU A 212 0.69 1.26 -24.95
C LEU A 212 1.46 -0.04 -25.28
N PRO A 213 0.97 -1.23 -24.87
CA PRO A 213 1.55 -2.47 -25.34
C PRO A 213 1.25 -2.62 -26.84
N LEU A 214 2.25 -3.01 -27.62
CA LEU A 214 2.02 -3.72 -28.88
C LEU A 214 1.40 -5.09 -28.58
#